data_AF-A0A819MZU1-F1
#
_entry.id   AF-A0A819MZU1-F1
#
_cell.length_a   1.000
_cell.length_b   1.000
_cell.length_c   1.000
_cell.angle_alpha   90.00
_cell.angle_beta   90.00
_cell.angle_gamma   90.00
#
_symmetry.space_group_name_H-M   'P 1'
#
loop_
_entity.id
_entity.type
_entity.pdbx_description
1 polymer ?
#
loop_
_entity_poly.entity_id
_entity_poly.type
_entity_poly.pdbx_seq_one_letter_code
_entity_poly.pdbx_strand_id
1 'polypeptide(L)'
;IPIFSLSLREFWGQRYNRWVGTIFKESIFEPIRSEFSSSTIGGLTTFIVSGLFHVHAAYVTFGDISTLFPSFMFFFLHGIGCFLEAKVKIQFSQHVGWLLTHAFLLITAQLQVAPFIENSVIKQNPSPFYNVGWIPKLPIPNFCPR
;
A
#
# COMPACT_ATOMS: atom_id res chain seq x y z
N ILE A 1 5.92 11.70 -10.80
CA ILE A 1 6.64 10.93 -9.76
C ILE A 1 5.80 10.91 -8.48
N PRO A 2 5.59 9.74 -7.84
CA PRO A 2 4.74 9.59 -6.65
C PRO A 2 5.14 10.44 -5.44
N ILE A 3 6.44 10.74 -5.30
CA ILE A 3 6.95 11.54 -4.17
C ILE A 3 6.45 13.00 -4.17
N PHE A 4 5.84 13.47 -5.25
CA PHE A 4 5.29 14.83 -5.32
C PHE A 4 3.77 14.86 -5.07
N SER A 5 3.20 13.79 -4.53
CA SER A 5 1.76 13.74 -4.23
C SER A 5 1.43 14.60 -3.01
N LEU A 6 0.41 15.44 -3.14
CA LEU A 6 -0.07 16.33 -2.07
C LEU A 6 -1.32 15.79 -1.36
N SER A 7 -1.87 14.70 -1.89
CA SER A 7 -3.02 13.97 -1.34
C SER A 7 -2.91 12.48 -1.69
N LEU A 8 -3.60 11.63 -0.93
CA LEU A 8 -3.71 10.20 -1.21
C LEU A 8 -4.41 9.94 -2.54
N ARG A 9 -5.44 10.72 -2.86
CA ARG A 9 -6.13 10.64 -4.15
C ARG A 9 -5.22 10.94 -5.34
N GLU A 10 -4.33 11.91 -5.21
CA GLU A 10 -3.34 12.22 -6.25
C GLU A 10 -2.28 11.11 -6.36
N PHE A 11 -1.82 10.59 -5.22
CA PHE A 11 -0.88 9.47 -5.19
C PHE A 11 -1.43 8.27 -5.94
N TRP A 12 -2.58 7.74 -5.51
CA TRP A 12 -3.20 6.54 -6.07
C TRP A 12 -3.82 6.75 -7.46
N GLY A 13 -4.46 7.90 -7.67
CA GLY A 13 -5.22 8.16 -8.90
C GLY A 13 -4.37 8.65 -10.06
N GLN A 14 -3.20 9.24 -9.82
CA GLN A 14 -2.44 9.93 -10.86
C GLN A 14 -0.96 9.59 -10.94
N ARG A 15 -0.31 9.16 -9.86
CA ARG A 15 1.17 9.12 -9.82
C ARG A 15 1.74 7.73 -9.56
N TYR A 16 1.11 6.95 -8.70
CA TYR A 16 1.53 5.61 -8.33
C TYR A 16 0.99 4.57 -9.30
N ASN A 17 1.86 3.64 -9.72
CA ASN A 17 1.54 2.46 -10.53
C ASN A 17 0.41 2.66 -11.56
N ARG A 18 0.63 3.58 -12.51
CA ARG A 18 -0.39 3.98 -13.50
C ARG A 18 -0.95 2.82 -14.31
N TRP A 19 -0.13 1.81 -14.62
CA TRP A 19 -0.57 0.63 -15.36
C TRP A 19 -1.64 -0.15 -14.60
N VAL A 20 -1.36 -0.51 -13.34
CA VAL A 20 -2.34 -1.17 -12.48
C VAL A 20 -3.54 -0.26 -12.24
N GLY A 21 -3.31 1.04 -12.02
CA GLY A 21 -4.38 2.04 -11.88
C GLY A 21 -5.35 2.07 -13.07
N THR A 22 -4.85 2.03 -14.31
CA THR A 22 -5.68 1.97 -15.51
C THR A 22 -6.50 0.68 -15.57
N ILE A 23 -5.87 -0.48 -15.32
CA ILE A 23 -6.56 -1.77 -15.33
C ILE A 23 -7.72 -1.78 -14.31
N PHE A 24 -7.47 -1.36 -13.08
CA PHE A 24 -8.50 -1.27 -12.05
C PHE A 24 -9.57 -0.24 -12.37
N LYS A 25 -9.17 0.88 -13.01
CA LYS A 25 -10.12 1.91 -13.43
C LYS A 25 -11.14 1.34 -14.42
N GLU A 26 -10.66 0.68 -15.46
CA GLU A 26 -11.50 0.13 -16.53
C GLU A 26 -12.27 -1.11 -16.07
N SER A 27 -11.66 -1.96 -15.26
CA SER A 27 -12.24 -3.25 -14.88
C SER A 27 -13.19 -3.18 -13.67
N ILE A 28 -12.95 -2.26 -12.73
CA ILE A 28 -13.68 -2.19 -11.45
C ILE A 28 -14.31 -0.81 -11.23
N PHE A 29 -13.52 0.26 -11.31
CA PHE A 29 -14.00 1.60 -10.92
C PHE A 29 -15.14 2.10 -11.80
N GLU A 30 -14.96 2.16 -13.13
CA GLU A 30 -15.98 2.71 -14.03
C GLU A 30 -17.27 1.88 -14.06
N PRO A 31 -17.24 0.53 -14.12
CA PRO A 31 -18.44 -0.28 -14.02
C PRO A 31 -19.23 -0.02 -12.72
N ILE A 32 -18.56 -0.04 -11.56
CA ILE A 32 -19.21 0.19 -10.27
C ILE A 32 -19.69 1.64 -10.14
N ARG A 33 -18.90 2.61 -10.61
CA ARG A 33 -19.30 4.01 -10.61
C ARG A 33 -20.54 4.22 -11.46
N SER A 34 -20.63 3.59 -12.63
CA SER A 34 -21.77 3.68 -13.53
C SER A 34 -23.02 3.09 -12.90
N GLU A 35 -22.91 1.89 -12.32
CA GLU A 35 -24.02 1.18 -11.69
C GLU A 35 -24.59 1.95 -10.49
N PHE A 36 -23.72 2.41 -9.59
CA PHE A 36 -24.13 3.07 -8.35
C PHE A 36 -24.19 4.60 -8.45
N SER A 37 -23.91 5.16 -9.64
CA SER A 37 -23.79 6.61 -9.88
C SER A 37 -22.89 7.34 -8.85
N SER A 38 -21.87 6.66 -8.34
CA SER A 38 -21.08 7.11 -7.19
C SER A 38 -19.60 6.80 -7.34
N SER A 39 -18.80 7.82 -7.62
CA SER A 39 -17.33 7.70 -7.66
C SER A 39 -16.73 7.28 -6.32
N THR A 40 -17.42 7.57 -5.22
CA THR A 40 -17.03 7.12 -3.88
C THR A 40 -17.12 5.60 -3.77
N ILE A 41 -18.26 5.02 -4.18
CA ILE A 41 -18.47 3.58 -4.11
C ILE A 41 -17.50 2.89 -5.07
N GLY A 42 -17.36 3.39 -6.30
CA GLY A 42 -16.37 2.87 -7.25
C GLY A 42 -14.95 2.88 -6.68
N GLY A 43 -14.54 3.97 -6.02
CA GLY A 43 -13.22 4.07 -5.39
C GLY A 43 -13.01 3.06 -4.26
N LEU A 44 -13.95 3.00 -3.30
CA LEU A 44 -13.87 2.07 -2.18
C LEU A 44 -13.86 0.61 -2.65
N THR A 45 -14.73 0.24 -3.58
CA THR A 45 -14.75 -1.11 -4.16
C THR A 45 -13.42 -1.44 -4.84
N THR A 46 -12.84 -0.49 -5.57
CA THR A 46 -11.53 -0.67 -6.20
C THR A 46 -10.44 -0.98 -5.19
N PHE A 47 -10.39 -0.26 -4.06
CA PHE A 47 -9.43 -0.53 -2.98
C PHE A 47 -9.67 -1.88 -2.30
N ILE A 48 -10.93 -2.27 -2.08
CA ILE A 48 -11.28 -3.58 -1.51
C ILE A 48 -10.79 -4.71 -2.43
N VAL A 49 -11.10 -4.63 -3.73
CA VAL A 49 -10.66 -5.63 -4.71
C VAL A 49 -9.14 -5.68 -4.80
N SER A 50 -8.46 -4.53 -4.82
CA SER A 50 -6.99 -4.47 -4.78
C SER A 50 -6.41 -5.12 -3.51
N GLY A 51 -7.04 -4.91 -2.36
CA GLY A 51 -6.69 -5.56 -1.10
C GLY A 51 -6.83 -7.07 -1.18
N LEU A 52 -7.92 -7.58 -1.77
CA LEU A 52 -8.12 -9.02 -1.96
C LEU A 52 -7.06 -9.64 -2.88
N PHE A 53 -6.65 -8.95 -3.95
CA PHE A 53 -5.53 -9.40 -4.77
C PHE A 53 -4.23 -9.51 -3.97
N HIS A 54 -3.98 -8.57 -3.05
CA HIS A 54 -2.79 -8.61 -2.20
C HIS A 54 -2.88 -9.67 -1.10
N VAL A 55 -4.07 -9.96 -0.57
CA VAL A 55 -4.31 -11.13 0.29
C VAL A 55 -3.93 -12.41 -0.45
N HIS A 56 -4.41 -12.57 -1.68
CA HIS A 56 -4.08 -13.74 -2.50
C HIS A 56 -2.57 -13.82 -2.79
N ALA A 57 -1.94 -12.71 -3.18
CA ALA A 57 -0.50 -12.66 -3.41
C ALA A 57 0.31 -13.00 -2.15
N ALA A 58 -0.08 -12.47 -0.99
CA ALA A 58 0.55 -12.76 0.29
C ALA A 58 0.39 -14.24 0.67
N TYR A 59 -0.80 -14.80 0.52
CA TYR A 59 -1.06 -16.21 0.78
C TYR A 59 -0.19 -17.13 -0.09
N VAL A 60 -0.12 -16.86 -1.40
CA VAL A 60 0.67 -17.67 -2.33
C VAL A 60 2.18 -17.50 -2.09
N THR A 61 2.63 -16.32 -1.66
CA THR A 61 4.06 -16.04 -1.44
C THR A 61 4.57 -16.61 -0.12
N PHE A 62 3.80 -16.46 0.96
CA PHE A 62 4.27 -16.78 2.31
C PHE A 62 3.63 -18.05 2.89
N GLY A 63 2.45 -18.44 2.43
CA GLY A 63 1.68 -19.54 3.02
C GLY A 63 1.18 -19.27 4.45
N ASP A 64 1.42 -18.08 4.99
CA ASP A 64 1.12 -17.70 6.37
C ASP A 64 -0.14 -16.83 6.44
N ILE A 65 -1.12 -17.31 7.20
CA ILE A 65 -2.41 -16.63 7.42
C ILE A 65 -2.25 -15.31 8.16
N SER A 66 -1.20 -15.16 8.99
CA SER A 66 -0.92 -13.92 9.72
C SER A 66 -0.72 -12.72 8.79
N THR A 67 -0.26 -12.97 7.55
CA THR A 67 0.05 -11.94 6.56
C THR A 67 -1.16 -11.39 5.82
N LEU A 68 -2.30 -12.09 5.88
CA LEU A 68 -3.48 -11.78 5.08
C LEU A 68 -4.16 -10.50 5.56
N PHE A 69 -4.38 -10.40 6.88
CA PHE A 69 -5.07 -9.26 7.47
C PHE A 69 -4.29 -7.94 7.28
N PRO A 70 -2.98 -7.85 7.57
CA PRO A 70 -2.18 -6.65 7.28
C PRO A 70 -2.20 -6.26 5.81
N SER A 71 -2.07 -7.25 4.90
CA SER A 71 -2.10 -7.01 3.44
C SER A 71 -3.42 -6.40 2.98
N PHE A 72 -4.55 -6.88 3.50
CA PHE A 72 -5.86 -6.27 3.21
C PHE A 72 -6.01 -4.88 3.83
N MET A 73 -5.62 -4.73 5.10
CA MET A 73 -5.77 -3.49 5.86
C MET A 73 -5.03 -2.32 5.25
N PHE A 74 -3.86 -2.55 4.64
CA PHE A 74 -3.15 -1.51 3.90
C PHE A 74 -4.06 -0.84 2.86
N PHE A 75 -4.61 -1.61 1.92
CA PHE A 75 -5.47 -1.06 0.86
C PHE A 75 -6.78 -0.51 1.40
N PHE A 76 -7.37 -1.17 2.39
CA PHE A 76 -8.61 -0.72 3.01
C PHE A 76 -8.45 0.66 3.65
N LEU A 77 -7.41 0.88 4.45
CA LEU A 77 -7.11 2.17 5.09
C LEU A 77 -6.84 3.26 4.05
N HIS A 78 -6.14 2.94 2.96
CA HIS A 78 -5.92 3.88 1.86
C HIS A 78 -7.22 4.26 1.12
N GLY A 79 -8.14 3.30 0.96
CA GLY A 79 -9.48 3.55 0.43
C GLY A 79 -10.29 4.49 1.31
N ILE A 80 -10.27 4.27 2.63
CA ILE A 80 -10.90 5.18 3.61
C ILE A 80 -10.25 6.55 3.56
N GLY A 81 -8.92 6.65 3.50
CA GLY A 81 -8.21 7.93 3.38
C GLY A 81 -8.62 8.70 2.12
N CYS A 82 -8.65 8.05 0.96
CA CYS A 82 -9.12 8.66 -0.28
C CYS A 82 -10.60 9.09 -0.22
N PHE A 83 -11.45 8.29 0.44
CA PHE A 83 -12.86 8.63 0.66
C PHE A 83 -13.00 9.87 1.55
N LEU A 84 -12.27 9.92 2.66
CA LEU A 84 -12.26 11.06 3.56
C LEU A 84 -11.77 12.32 2.83
N GLU A 85 -10.68 12.27 2.07
CA GLU A 85 -10.22 13.39 1.24
C GLU A 85 -11.26 13.83 0.18
N ALA A 86 -12.12 12.92 -0.29
CA ALA A 86 -13.17 13.27 -1.25
C ALA A 86 -14.38 13.95 -0.58
N LYS A 87 -14.66 13.63 0.69
CA LYS A 87 -15.81 14.18 1.44
C LYS A 87 -15.43 15.43 2.24
N VAL A 88 -14.26 15.41 2.84
CA VAL A 88 -13.70 16.46 3.68
C VAL A 88 -12.92 17.40 2.78
N LYS A 89 -13.55 18.52 2.39
CA LYS A 89 -12.95 19.54 1.51
C LYS A 89 -11.99 20.45 2.28
N ILE A 90 -11.02 19.88 3.00
CA ILE A 90 -9.98 20.66 3.67
C ILE A 90 -8.87 20.96 2.65
N GLN A 91 -8.48 22.23 2.57
CA GLN A 91 -7.34 22.67 1.77
C GLN A 91 -6.14 22.86 2.69
N PHE A 92 -5.11 22.04 2.49
CA PHE A 92 -3.83 22.20 3.16
C PHE A 92 -2.87 23.02 2.31
N SER A 93 -1.91 23.69 2.94
CA SER A 93 -0.76 24.23 2.21
C SER A 93 0.02 23.07 1.57
N GLN A 94 0.74 23.35 0.49
CA GLN A 94 1.47 22.33 -0.27
C GLN A 94 2.39 21.48 0.62
N HIS A 95 3.16 22.12 1.51
CA HIS A 95 4.07 21.42 2.42
C HIS A 95 3.33 20.54 3.43
N VAL A 96 2.21 21.03 3.98
CA VAL A 96 1.41 20.27 4.95
C VAL A 96 0.75 19.08 4.29
N GLY A 97 0.11 19.26 3.12
CA GLY A 97 -0.50 18.17 2.37
C GLY A 97 0.52 17.10 1.95
N TRP A 98 1.70 17.54 1.50
CA TRP A 98 2.82 16.64 1.20
C TRP A 98 3.26 15.84 2.42
N LEU A 99 3.51 16.50 3.56
CA LEU A 99 3.94 15.85 4.80
C LEU A 99 2.90 14.85 5.30
N LEU A 100 1.62 15.23 5.34
CA LEU A 100 0.54 14.36 5.80
C LEU A 100 0.38 13.12 4.89
N THR A 101 0.42 13.32 3.58
CA THR A 101 0.31 12.24 2.60
C THR A 101 1.45 11.24 2.76
N HIS A 102 2.68 11.72 2.88
CA HIS A 102 3.86 10.86 3.00
C HIS A 102 3.98 10.21 4.39
N ALA A 103 3.61 10.92 5.45
CA ALA A 103 3.53 10.34 6.79
C ALA A 103 2.51 9.20 6.81
N PHE A 104 1.32 9.41 6.25
CA PHE A 104 0.31 8.35 6.14
C PHE A 104 0.85 7.15 5.36
N LEU A 105 1.44 7.36 4.18
CA LEU A 105 2.05 6.30 3.37
C LEU A 105 3.12 5.52 4.11
N LEU A 106 4.02 6.19 4.84
CA LEU A 106 5.10 5.53 5.58
C LEU A 106 4.58 4.75 6.79
N ILE A 107 3.61 5.31 7.50
CA ILE A 107 2.99 4.65 8.67
C ILE A 107 2.23 3.40 8.23
N THR A 108 1.51 3.44 7.11
CA THR A 108 0.77 2.27 6.62
C THR A 108 1.67 1.27 5.90
N ALA A 109 2.81 1.67 5.32
CA ALA A 109 3.72 0.79 4.58
C ALA A 109 4.18 -0.43 5.40
N GLN A 110 4.32 -0.29 6.73
CA GLN A 110 4.69 -1.41 7.60
C GLN A 110 3.70 -2.60 7.51
N LEU A 111 2.41 -2.34 7.25
CA LEU A 111 1.39 -3.38 7.11
C LEU A 111 1.66 -4.29 5.89
N GLN A 112 2.36 -3.77 4.89
CA GLN A 112 2.69 -4.50 3.68
C GLN A 112 4.11 -5.07 3.71
N VAL A 113 5.04 -4.43 4.42
CA VAL A 113 6.45 -4.85 4.50
C VAL A 113 6.70 -5.88 5.61
N ALA A 114 5.98 -5.81 6.73
CA ALA A 114 6.18 -6.72 7.87
C ALA A 114 6.15 -8.21 7.50
N PRO A 115 5.21 -8.70 6.65
CA PRO A 115 5.21 -10.10 6.19
C PRO A 115 6.54 -10.56 5.59
N PHE A 116 7.24 -9.70 4.83
CA PHE A 116 8.52 -10.03 4.21
C PHE A 116 9.67 -10.17 5.21
N ILE A 117 9.55 -9.47 6.34
CA ILE A 117 10.55 -9.48 7.42
C ILE A 117 10.31 -10.71 8.33
N GLU A 118 9.06 -10.95 8.70
CA GLU A 118 8.65 -11.98 9.66
C GLU A 118 8.74 -13.39 9.06
N ASN A 119 8.24 -13.58 7.83
CA ASN A 119 8.25 -14.90 7.17
C ASN A 119 9.63 -15.33 6.66
N SER A 120 10.70 -14.63 7.06
CA SER A 120 12.07 -15.09 6.90
C SER A 120 12.47 -15.37 5.44
N VAL A 121 11.71 -14.93 4.44
CA VAL A 121 12.06 -15.08 3.01
C VAL A 121 13.43 -14.45 2.75
N ILE A 122 13.69 -13.29 3.37
CA ILE A 122 14.99 -12.59 3.34
C ILE A 122 16.08 -13.40 4.08
N LYS A 123 15.73 -14.10 5.17
CA LYS A 123 16.69 -14.94 5.92
C LYS A 123 17.00 -16.25 5.19
N GLN A 124 16.03 -16.81 4.46
CA GLN A 124 16.17 -18.04 3.68
C GLN A 124 16.85 -17.78 2.33
N ASN A 125 16.70 -16.57 1.77
CA ASN A 125 17.33 -16.12 0.53
C ASN A 125 18.19 -14.88 0.81
N PRO A 126 19.30 -15.02 1.55
CA PRO A 126 20.19 -13.89 1.78
C PRO A 126 20.72 -13.38 0.45
N SER A 127 20.95 -12.07 0.34
CA SER A 127 21.53 -11.51 -0.88
C SER A 127 22.88 -12.19 -1.19
N PRO A 128 23.27 -12.32 -2.46
CA PRO A 128 24.59 -12.86 -2.82
C PRO A 128 25.75 -12.03 -2.20
N PHE A 129 25.45 -10.81 -1.76
CA PHE A 129 26.37 -9.92 -1.07
C PHE A 129 26.32 -10.03 0.46
N TYR A 130 25.50 -10.91 1.05
CA TYR A 130 25.39 -11.03 2.52
C TYR A 130 26.70 -11.45 3.20
N ASN A 131 27.53 -12.22 2.50
CA ASN A 131 28.78 -12.76 3.01
C ASN A 131 30.04 -11.98 2.55
N VAL A 132 29.89 -10.88 1.81
CA VAL A 132 31.06 -10.13 1.33
C VAL A 132 31.64 -9.28 2.45
N GLY A 133 32.95 -9.39 2.69
CA GLY A 133 33.62 -8.74 3.81
C GLY A 133 33.73 -7.21 3.71
N TRP A 134 33.41 -6.63 2.56
CA TRP A 134 33.48 -5.18 2.32
C TRP A 134 32.17 -4.45 2.63
N ILE A 135 31.06 -5.17 2.89
CA ILE A 135 29.79 -4.58 3.34
C ILE A 135 29.72 -4.72 4.87
N PRO A 136 29.61 -3.61 5.62
CA PRO A 136 29.40 -3.66 7.07
C PRO A 136 28.11 -4.44 7.38
N LYS A 137 28.23 -5.53 8.14
CA LYS A 137 27.07 -6.28 8.63
C LYS A 137 26.37 -5.43 9.70
N LEU A 138 25.24 -4.83 9.35
CA LEU A 138 24.42 -4.14 10.34
C LEU A 138 23.88 -5.17 11.35
N PRO A 139 23.98 -4.91 12.67
CA PRO A 139 23.45 -5.82 13.67
C PRO A 139 21.93 -5.91 13.50
N ILE A 140 21.41 -7.14 13.43
CA ILE A 140 19.97 -7.39 13.39
C ILE A 140 19.41 -6.91 14.73
N PRO A 141 18.49 -5.92 14.77
CA PRO A 141 17.95 -5.42 16.03
C PRO A 141 17.19 -6.53 16.76
N ASN A 142 17.47 -6.72 18.06
CA ASN A 142 16.79 -7.69 18.92
C ASN A 142 15.31 -7.33 19.22
N PHE A 143 14.77 -6.30 18.59
CA PHE A 143 13.44 -5.74 18.89
C PHE A 143 12.31 -6.37 18.05
N CYS A 144 12.60 -7.20 17.04
CA CYS A 144 11.56 -7.97 16.35
C CYS A 144 11.17 -9.19 17.20
N PRO A 145 9.93 -9.28 17.72
CA PRO A 145 9.45 -10.48 18.40
C PRO A 145 9.48 -11.67 17.43
N ARG A 146 9.78 -12.86 17.97
CA ARG A 146 9.71 -14.13 17.23
C ARG A 146 8.28 -14.62 17.11
#